data_AF-A0A363UQ40-F1
#
_entry.id   AF-A0A363UQ40-F1
#
_cell.length_a   1.000
_cell.length_b   1.000
_cell.length_c   1.000
_cell.angle_alpha   90.00
_cell.angle_beta   90.00
_cell.angle_gamma   90.00
#
_symmetry.space_group_name_H-M   'P 1'
#
loop_
_entity.id
_entity.type
_entity.pdbx_description
1 polymer ?
#
loop_
_entity_poly.entity_id
_entity_poly.type
_entity_poly.pdbx_seq_one_letter_code
_entity_poly.pdbx_strand_id
1 'polypeptide(L)'
;MPSGLVLSVLVVELFCARARPDETFRDTLQAIYNRLCWNLAVKHPVRPEWIKDGQEDAEMVFLRDKLAGALDTLEVLDDPDCKRSQALRAWGKVFNHQFWEERAKEAEAEEKEASKLARAALLRGGNRGIAPVAGLVAAGTCHGAPMKTTHAYGGVGETR
;
A
#
# COMPACT_ATOMS: atom_id res chain seq x y z
N MET A 1 -5.30 -5.64 24.59
CA MET A 1 -4.72 -6.07 23.29
C MET A 1 -4.86 -7.58 23.22
N PRO A 2 -5.36 -8.17 22.13
CA PRO A 2 -5.63 -9.61 22.07
C PRO A 2 -4.34 -10.44 21.99
N SER A 3 -4.45 -11.74 22.27
CA SER A 3 -3.33 -12.67 22.23
C SER A 3 -2.85 -12.96 20.80
N GLY A 4 -1.59 -13.40 20.66
CA GLY A 4 -1.02 -13.75 19.35
C GLY A 4 -1.77 -14.89 18.64
N LEU A 5 -2.40 -15.80 19.38
CA LEU A 5 -3.25 -16.84 18.81
C LEU A 5 -4.50 -16.24 18.16
N VAL A 6 -5.18 -15.31 18.83
CA VAL A 6 -6.36 -14.61 18.27
C VAL A 6 -5.99 -13.88 16.99
N LEU A 7 -4.87 -13.16 17.00
CA LEU A 7 -4.38 -12.47 15.80
C LEU A 7 -4.11 -13.45 14.64
N SER A 8 -3.48 -14.59 14.93
CA SER A 8 -3.19 -15.61 13.93
C SER A 8 -4.48 -16.20 13.34
N VAL A 9 -5.48 -16.47 14.17
CA VAL A 9 -6.80 -16.95 13.73
C VAL A 9 -7.46 -15.94 12.81
N LEU A 10 -7.53 -14.66 13.22
CA LEU A 10 -8.12 -13.60 12.41
C LEU A 10 -7.43 -13.43 11.05
N VAL A 11 -6.09 -13.48 11.03
CA VAL A 11 -5.32 -13.38 9.79
C VAL A 11 -5.61 -14.56 8.87
N VAL A 12 -5.65 -15.78 9.40
CA VAL A 12 -5.98 -16.98 8.60
C VAL A 12 -7.40 -16.93 8.07
N GLU A 13 -8.37 -16.45 8.86
CA GLU A 13 -9.77 -16.30 8.46
C GLU A 13 -9.94 -15.31 7.30
N LEU A 14 -9.14 -14.24 7.26
CA LEU A 14 -9.42 -13.03 6.46
C LEU A 14 -8.28 -12.62 5.52
N PHE A 15 -7.31 -13.51 5.30
CA PHE A 15 -6.17 -13.26 4.44
C PHE A 15 -6.59 -12.92 3.01
N CYS A 16 -6.16 -11.77 2.51
CA CYS A 16 -6.49 -11.26 1.18
C CYS A 16 -5.25 -11.28 0.28
N ALA A 17 -5.10 -12.33 -0.53
CA ALA A 17 -3.96 -12.48 -1.43
C ALA A 17 -4.00 -11.45 -2.58
N ARG A 18 -2.97 -10.61 -2.69
CA ARG A 18 -2.75 -9.68 -3.81
C ARG A 18 -1.39 -9.92 -4.46
N ALA A 19 -1.17 -9.34 -5.63
CA ALA A 19 0.12 -9.41 -6.32
C ALA A 19 1.22 -8.69 -5.53
N ARG A 20 0.85 -7.60 -4.85
CA ARG A 20 1.75 -6.80 -4.03
C ARG A 20 1.60 -7.12 -2.54
N PRO A 21 2.70 -7.33 -1.79
CA PRO A 21 2.63 -7.64 -0.36
C PRO A 21 2.02 -6.53 0.50
N ASP A 22 2.26 -5.26 0.14
CA ASP A 22 1.71 -4.12 0.88
C ASP A 22 0.19 -3.99 0.70
N GLU A 23 -0.30 -4.26 -0.52
CA GLU A 23 -1.75 -4.36 -0.79
C GLU A 23 -2.38 -5.54 -0.04
N THR A 24 -1.72 -6.71 -0.07
CA THR A 24 -2.15 -7.91 0.68
C THR A 24 -2.30 -7.59 2.17
N PHE A 25 -1.31 -6.94 2.75
CA PHE A 25 -1.31 -6.59 4.17
C PHE A 25 -2.44 -5.61 4.50
N ARG A 26 -2.57 -4.52 3.73
CA ARG A 26 -3.61 -3.51 3.93
C ARG A 26 -5.02 -4.09 3.80
N ASP A 27 -5.27 -4.86 2.74
CA ASP A 27 -6.58 -5.46 2.51
C ASP A 27 -6.94 -6.47 3.60
N THR A 28 -5.95 -7.23 4.09
CA THR A 28 -6.14 -8.13 5.22
C THR A 28 -6.49 -7.37 6.49
N LEU A 29 -5.83 -6.23 6.79
CA LEU A 29 -6.20 -5.38 7.93
C LEU A 29 -7.62 -4.84 7.80
N GLN A 30 -8.02 -4.39 6.60
CA GLN A 30 -9.37 -3.90 6.34
C GLN A 30 -10.41 -5.02 6.52
N ALA A 31 -10.14 -6.22 6.04
CA ALA A 31 -11.02 -7.37 6.21
C ALA A 31 -11.20 -7.74 7.69
N ILE A 32 -10.11 -7.74 8.47
CA ILE A 32 -10.14 -7.94 9.93
C ILE A 32 -10.98 -6.86 10.60
N TYR A 33 -10.74 -5.59 10.29
CA TYR A 33 -11.52 -4.47 10.85
C TYR A 33 -13.01 -4.64 10.56
N ASN A 34 -13.40 -4.88 9.30
CA ASN A 34 -14.79 -5.07 8.90
C ASN A 34 -15.45 -6.24 9.65
N ARG A 35 -14.73 -7.36 9.76
CA ARG A 35 -15.21 -8.53 10.51
C ARG A 35 -15.43 -8.20 11.99
N LEU A 36 -14.53 -7.45 12.62
CA LEU A 36 -14.65 -7.03 14.02
C LEU A 36 -15.75 -5.98 14.23
N CYS A 37 -16.09 -5.18 13.22
CA CYS A 37 -17.27 -4.32 13.27
C CYS A 37 -18.59 -5.11 13.34
N TRP A 38 -18.63 -6.30 12.73
CA TRP A 38 -19.82 -7.17 12.76
C TRP A 38 -19.84 -8.15 13.93
N ASN A 39 -18.69 -8.71 14.31
CA ASN A 39 -18.60 -9.73 15.35
C ASN A 39 -17.22 -9.74 16.02
N LEU A 40 -17.20 -9.50 17.34
CA LEU A 40 -15.97 -9.53 18.14
C LEU A 40 -15.57 -10.93 18.62
N ALA A 41 -16.47 -11.92 18.56
CA ALA A 41 -16.19 -13.27 19.03
C ALA A 41 -15.19 -14.01 18.11
N VAL A 42 -14.29 -14.79 18.68
CA VAL A 42 -13.26 -15.56 17.96
C VAL A 42 -13.28 -16.99 18.46
N LYS A 43 -13.47 -17.93 17.52
CA LYS A 43 -13.55 -19.35 17.83
C LYS A 43 -12.16 -19.97 17.90
N HIS A 44 -11.99 -20.99 18.74
CA HIS A 44 -10.75 -21.75 18.75
C HIS A 44 -10.62 -22.57 17.45
N PRO A 45 -9.45 -22.57 16.77
CA PRO A 45 -9.29 -23.26 15.48
C PRO A 45 -9.38 -24.79 15.59
N VAL A 46 -8.92 -25.36 16.72
CA VAL A 46 -8.92 -26.82 16.97
C VAL A 46 -10.05 -27.30 17.90
N ARG A 47 -10.31 -26.60 19.01
CA ARG A 47 -11.28 -27.00 20.03
C ARG A 47 -12.68 -26.43 19.72
N PRO A 48 -13.76 -27.08 20.19
CA PRO A 48 -15.11 -26.54 20.06
C PRO A 48 -15.39 -25.32 20.96
N GLU A 49 -14.40 -24.84 21.70
CA GLU A 49 -14.46 -23.70 22.61
C GLU A 49 -14.28 -22.36 21.88
N TRP A 50 -14.73 -21.28 22.50
CA TRP A 50 -14.45 -19.92 22.05
C TRP A 50 -13.18 -19.41 22.73
N ILE A 51 -12.32 -18.73 21.98
CA ILE A 51 -11.20 -17.99 22.58
C ILE A 51 -11.72 -16.67 23.15
N LYS A 52 -12.66 -16.05 22.43
CA LYS A 52 -13.40 -14.84 22.80
C LYS A 52 -14.87 -15.06 22.44
N ASP A 53 -15.77 -15.01 23.40
CA ASP A 53 -17.21 -15.27 23.20
C ASP A 53 -18.09 -14.02 23.31
N GLY A 54 -17.61 -12.97 23.99
CA GLY A 54 -18.35 -11.74 24.21
C GLY A 54 -18.36 -10.77 23.02
N GLN A 55 -19.54 -10.21 22.72
CA GLN A 55 -19.72 -9.07 21.80
C GLN A 55 -19.21 -7.73 22.38
N GLU A 56 -18.68 -7.73 23.61
CA GLU A 56 -18.15 -6.55 24.30
C GLU A 56 -16.73 -6.80 24.84
N ASP A 57 -15.99 -7.77 24.28
CA ASP A 57 -14.62 -8.01 24.74
C ASP A 57 -13.74 -6.77 24.51
N ALA A 58 -13.24 -6.21 25.61
CA ALA A 58 -12.49 -4.96 25.60
C ALA A 58 -11.18 -5.05 24.78
N GLU A 59 -10.56 -6.23 24.68
CA GLU A 59 -9.35 -6.39 23.87
C GLU A 59 -9.65 -6.38 22.38
N MET A 60 -10.78 -6.98 21.99
CA MET A 60 -11.26 -6.99 20.61
C MET A 60 -11.75 -5.62 20.15
N VAL A 61 -12.47 -4.89 21.03
CA VAL A 61 -12.83 -3.48 20.82
C VAL A 61 -11.56 -2.65 20.63
N PHE A 62 -10.59 -2.78 21.53
CA PHE A 62 -9.33 -2.06 21.44
C PHE A 62 -8.56 -2.37 20.15
N LEU A 63 -8.51 -3.65 19.73
CA LEU A 63 -7.88 -4.02 18.46
C LEU A 63 -8.60 -3.35 17.28
N ARG A 64 -9.93 -3.44 17.22
CA ARG A 64 -10.73 -2.82 16.15
C ARG A 64 -10.45 -1.32 16.06
N ASP A 65 -10.44 -0.62 17.18
CA ASP A 65 -10.23 0.83 17.20
C ASP A 65 -8.79 1.19 16.80
N LYS A 66 -7.80 0.35 17.14
CA LYS A 66 -6.43 0.50 16.64
C LYS A 66 -6.31 0.25 15.14
N LEU A 67 -7.04 -0.73 14.62
CA LEU A 67 -7.10 -0.99 13.18
C LEU A 67 -7.76 0.18 12.44
N ALA A 68 -8.83 0.76 12.98
CA ALA A 68 -9.47 1.95 12.41
C ALA A 68 -8.44 3.09 12.22
N GLY A 69 -7.76 3.49 13.29
CA GLY A 69 -6.77 4.57 13.20
C GLY A 69 -5.57 4.24 12.30
N ALA A 70 -5.18 2.97 12.21
CA ALA A 70 -4.14 2.54 11.26
C ALA A 70 -4.63 2.64 9.81
N LEU A 71 -5.87 2.22 9.53
CA LEU A 71 -6.48 2.30 8.19
C LEU A 71 -6.68 3.76 7.76
N ASP A 72 -7.15 4.63 8.65
CA ASP A 72 -7.25 6.09 8.41
C ASP A 72 -5.89 6.67 7.99
N THR A 73 -4.81 6.22 8.62
CA THR A 73 -3.45 6.66 8.29
C THR A 73 -3.00 6.15 6.91
N LEU A 74 -3.49 4.99 6.48
CA LEU A 74 -3.15 4.34 5.22
C LEU A 74 -4.03 4.78 4.04
N GLU A 75 -5.08 5.58 4.25
CA GLU A 75 -5.94 6.10 3.17
C GLU A 75 -5.15 6.86 2.10
N VAL A 76 -4.04 7.50 2.46
CA VAL A 76 -3.15 8.18 1.49
C VAL A 76 -2.62 7.25 0.40
N LEU A 77 -2.61 5.93 0.63
CA LEU A 77 -2.18 4.95 -0.36
C LEU A 77 -3.20 4.71 -1.47
N ASP A 78 -4.46 5.11 -1.28
CA ASP A 78 -5.51 5.04 -2.32
C ASP A 78 -5.43 6.17 -3.32
N ASP A 79 -4.69 7.22 -3.02
CA ASP A 79 -4.50 8.35 -3.92
C ASP A 79 -3.64 7.91 -5.14
N PRO A 80 -4.15 8.02 -6.38
CA PRO A 80 -3.36 7.69 -7.57
C PRO A 80 -2.10 8.55 -7.71
N ASP A 81 -2.08 9.75 -7.13
CA ASP A 81 -0.93 10.66 -7.11
C ASP A 81 -0.05 10.50 -5.86
N CYS A 82 -0.26 9.43 -5.07
CA CYS A 82 0.50 9.14 -3.87
C CYS A 82 1.99 9.02 -4.16
N LYS A 83 2.78 9.90 -3.53
CA LYS A 83 4.23 9.90 -3.64
C LYS A 83 4.85 8.83 -2.75
N ARG A 84 6.04 8.37 -3.13
CA ARG A 84 6.81 7.39 -2.35
C ARG A 84 7.07 7.89 -0.93
N SER A 85 7.43 9.16 -0.76
CA SER A 85 7.65 9.76 0.56
C SER A 85 6.39 9.75 1.46
N GLN A 86 5.21 9.96 0.88
CA GLN A 86 3.93 9.91 1.60
C GLN A 86 3.60 8.48 2.04
N ALA A 87 3.74 7.51 1.13
CA ALA A 87 3.53 6.10 1.44
C ALA A 87 4.45 5.61 2.57
N LEU A 88 5.74 5.96 2.52
CA LEU A 88 6.71 5.60 3.57
C LEU A 88 6.36 6.22 4.92
N ARG A 89 5.90 7.48 4.95
CA ARG A 89 5.45 8.12 6.21
C ARG A 89 4.20 7.46 6.78
N ALA A 90 3.26 7.06 5.94
CA ALA A 90 2.05 6.35 6.37
C ALA A 90 2.41 5.01 7.02
N TRP A 91 3.23 4.19 6.35
CA TRP A 91 3.73 2.94 6.91
C TRP A 91 4.57 3.16 8.18
N GLY A 92 5.37 4.22 8.20
CA GLY A 92 6.15 4.61 9.38
C GLY A 92 5.30 4.90 10.61
N LYS A 93 4.15 5.55 10.44
CA LYS A 93 3.20 5.78 11.54
C LYS A 93 2.56 4.48 12.04
N VAL A 94 2.20 3.57 11.13
CA VAL A 94 1.57 2.29 11.50
C VAL A 94 2.54 1.37 12.25
N PHE A 95 3.77 1.23 11.75
CA PHE A 95 4.77 0.36 12.36
C PHE A 95 5.57 1.04 13.49
N ASN A 96 5.48 2.36 13.60
CA ASN A 96 6.18 3.18 14.59
C ASN A 96 7.69 2.83 14.69
N HIS A 97 8.37 2.77 13.54
CA HIS A 97 9.76 2.33 13.46
C HIS A 97 10.61 3.27 12.62
N GLN A 98 11.81 3.62 13.12
CA GLN A 98 12.74 4.57 12.52
C GLN A 98 13.15 4.22 11.08
N PHE A 99 13.18 2.93 10.72
CA PHE A 99 13.43 2.43 9.36
C PHE A 99 12.67 3.21 8.28
N TRP A 100 11.41 3.57 8.56
CA TRP A 100 10.56 4.27 7.60
C TRP A 100 10.88 5.75 7.49
N GLU A 101 11.33 6.38 8.58
CA GLU A 101 11.62 7.81 8.62
C GLU A 101 12.84 8.17 7.77
N GLU A 102 13.89 7.37 7.85
CA GLU A 102 15.13 7.57 7.08
C GLU A 102 14.83 7.50 5.58
N ARG A 103 14.14 6.44 5.15
CA ARG A 103 13.75 6.25 3.74
C ARG A 103 12.77 7.30 3.26
N ALA A 104 11.88 7.78 4.13
CA ALA A 104 10.95 8.85 3.79
C ALA A 104 11.69 10.16 3.49
N LYS A 105 12.74 10.49 4.27
CA LYS A 105 13.56 11.68 4.04
C LYS A 105 14.35 11.59 2.73
N GLU A 106 14.91 10.42 2.44
CA GLU A 106 15.61 10.14 1.18
C GLU A 106 14.66 10.31 -0.02
N ALA A 107 13.49 9.66 0.02
CA ALA A 107 12.49 9.76 -1.04
C ALA A 107 11.99 11.20 -1.24
N GLU A 108 11.79 11.96 -0.16
CA GLU A 108 11.39 13.36 -0.24
C GLU A 108 12.48 14.25 -0.88
N ALA A 109 13.76 13.97 -0.61
CA ALA A 109 14.87 14.66 -1.25
C ALA A 109 14.92 14.36 -2.76
N GLU A 110 14.81 13.09 -3.15
CA GLU A 110 14.76 12.66 -4.55
C GLU A 110 13.59 13.30 -5.31
N GLU A 111 12.40 13.29 -4.72
CA GLU A 111 11.19 13.91 -5.29
C GLU A 111 11.36 15.43 -5.46
N LYS A 112 11.99 16.11 -4.49
CA LYS A 112 12.31 17.54 -4.58
C LYS A 112 13.29 17.81 -5.71
N GLU A 113 14.36 17.04 -5.84
CA GLU A 113 15.33 17.22 -6.93
C GLU A 113 14.71 16.93 -8.31
N ALA A 114 13.91 15.88 -8.44
CA ALA A 114 13.15 15.59 -9.65
C ALA A 114 12.22 16.75 -10.02
N SER A 115 11.52 17.33 -9.03
CA SER A 115 10.63 18.47 -9.25
C SER A 115 11.38 19.73 -9.70
N LYS A 116 12.56 20.02 -9.11
CA LYS A 116 13.41 21.14 -9.51
C LYS A 116 13.90 20.96 -10.95
N LEU A 117 14.34 19.75 -11.30
CA LEU A 117 14.82 19.45 -12.64
C LEU A 117 13.70 19.59 -13.68
N ALA A 118 12.50 19.08 -13.37
CA ALA A 118 11.33 19.23 -14.24
C ALA A 118 10.96 20.70 -14.45
N ARG A 119 10.95 21.51 -13.38
CA ARG A 119 10.70 22.96 -13.48
C ARG A 119 11.78 23.69 -14.29
N ALA A 120 13.05 23.35 -14.10
CA ALA A 120 14.15 23.92 -14.87
C ALA A 120 14.07 23.54 -16.36
N ALA A 121 13.64 22.32 -16.69
CA ALA A 121 13.41 21.89 -18.06
C ALA A 121 12.28 22.67 -18.74
N LEU A 122 11.16 22.92 -18.02
CA LEU A 122 10.05 23.73 -18.53
C LEU A 122 10.50 25.16 -18.87
N LEU A 123 11.26 25.80 -17.98
CA LEU A 123 11.81 27.14 -18.19
C LEU A 123 12.75 27.20 -19.41
N ARG A 124 13.57 26.16 -19.63
CA ARG A 124 14.43 26.07 -20.83
C ARG A 124 13.63 25.82 -22.12
N GLY A 125 12.52 25.09 -22.04
CA GLY A 125 11.63 24.85 -23.17
C GLY A 125 10.82 26.08 -23.60
N GLY A 126 10.52 26.98 -22.66
CA GLY A 126 9.72 28.19 -22.88
C GLY A 126 10.43 29.32 -23.65
N ASN A 127 11.75 29.23 -23.87
CA ASN A 127 12.51 30.24 -24.62
C ASN A 127 12.73 29.88 -26.10
N ARG A 128 12.04 28.85 -26.62
CA ARG A 128 11.91 28.64 -28.07
C ARG A 128 10.91 29.65 -28.60
N GLY A 129 11.46 30.77 -29.09
CA GLY A 129 10.72 31.91 -29.60
C GLY A 129 9.53 31.51 -30.47
N ILE A 130 8.44 32.23 -30.27
CA ILE A 130 7.28 32.24 -31.14
C ILE A 130 7.76 32.78 -32.51
N ALA A 131 8.17 31.89 -33.41
CA ALA A 131 8.08 32.16 -34.83
C ALA A 131 6.66 31.75 -35.24
N PRO A 132 5.84 32.66 -35.81
CA PRO A 132 4.52 32.28 -36.30
C PRO A 132 4.74 31.50 -37.58
N VAL A 133 4.75 30.16 -37.50
CA VAL A 133 4.58 29.33 -38.67
C VAL A 133 3.20 28.72 -38.57
N ALA A 134 2.33 29.21 -39.44
CA ALA A 134 0.98 28.73 -39.64
C ALA A 134 0.98 27.21 -39.87
N GLY A 135 0.05 26.54 -39.18
CA GLY A 135 -0.48 25.24 -39.57
C GLY A 135 0.45 24.04 -39.37
N LEU A 136 0.28 23.33 -38.26
CA LEU A 136 0.39 21.86 -38.29
C LEU A 136 -0.54 21.24 -37.24
N VAL A 137 -1.61 20.61 -37.74
CA VAL A 137 -2.51 19.73 -36.97
C VAL A 137 -1.73 18.45 -36.68
N ALA A 138 -1.44 18.18 -35.40
CA ALA A 138 -0.88 16.90 -34.97
C ALA A 138 -2.03 15.97 -34.53
N ALA A 139 -2.43 15.08 -35.44
CA ALA A 139 -3.28 13.94 -35.13
C ALA A 139 -2.54 12.99 -34.18
N GLY A 140 -3.13 12.71 -33.02
CA GLY A 140 -2.59 11.75 -32.07
C GLY A 140 -2.70 10.32 -32.62
N THR A 141 -1.56 9.71 -32.92
CA THR A 141 -1.46 8.25 -33.06
C THR A 141 -0.85 7.67 -31.79
N CYS A 142 -1.69 6.99 -31.00
CA CYS A 142 -1.26 6.07 -29.96
C CYS A 142 -0.57 4.86 -30.62
N HIS A 143 0.77 4.82 -30.58
CA HIS A 143 1.51 3.59 -30.83
C HIS A 143 2.03 3.07 -29.49
N GLY A 144 1.36 2.01 -29.00
CA GLY A 144 1.83 1.23 -27.88
C GLY A 144 3.16 0.56 -28.21
N ALA A 145 4.09 0.64 -27.26
CA ALA A 145 5.29 -0.19 -27.25
C ALA A 145 5.14 -1.26 -26.16
N PRO A 146 5.55 -2.51 -26.44
CA PRO A 146 5.16 -3.69 -25.68
C PRO A 146 5.89 -3.83 -24.34
N MET A 147 5.17 -4.36 -23.35
CA MET A 147 5.70 -4.86 -22.08
C MET A 147 6.86 -5.83 -22.35
N LYS A 148 8.02 -5.54 -21.79
CA LYS A 148 9.11 -6.52 -21.67
C LYS A 148 8.69 -7.55 -20.64
N THR A 149 8.50 -8.79 -21.11
CA THR A 149 8.25 -9.97 -20.29
C THR A 149 9.27 -10.09 -19.17
N THR A 150 8.76 -10.23 -17.95
CA THR A 150 9.51 -10.51 -16.75
C THR A 150 10.27 -11.82 -16.88
N HIS A 151 11.51 -11.81 -16.41
CA HIS A 151 12.33 -12.99 -16.21
C HIS A 151 11.60 -13.95 -15.25
N ALA A 152 11.29 -15.15 -15.73
CA ALA A 152 10.74 -16.22 -14.92
C ALA A 152 11.76 -16.61 -13.83
N TYR A 153 11.35 -16.55 -12.56
CA TYR A 153 11.99 -17.30 -11.49
C TYR A 153 11.41 -18.72 -11.54
N GLY A 154 12.00 -19.54 -12.41
CA GLY A 154 11.64 -20.94 -12.58
C GLY A 154 12.93 -21.74 -12.75
N GLY A 155 13.42 -22.31 -11.66
CA GLY A 155 14.50 -23.28 -11.69
C GLY A 155 14.04 -24.55 -12.41
N VAL A 156 14.73 -24.89 -13.48
CA VAL A 156 14.65 -26.18 -14.17
C VAL A 156 15.88 -26.99 -13.79
N GLY A 157 15.67 -28.26 -13.47
CA GLY A 157 16.67 -29.30 -13.21
C GLY A 157 16.23 -30.09 -11.97
N GLU A 158 15.91 -31.38 -12.03
CA GLU A 158 16.54 -32.40 -12.84
C GLU A 158 15.67 -33.67 -12.79
N THR A 159 15.25 -34.17 -13.96
CA THR A 159 14.70 -35.52 -14.11
C THR A 159 15.82 -36.45 -14.52
N ARG A 160 16.03 -37.51 -13.75
CA ARG A 160 16.60 -38.77 -14.23
C ARG A 160 15.86 -39.94 -13.59
#